data_AF-A0A0Q4H5R7-F1
#
_entry.id   AF-A0A0Q4H5R7-F1
#
_cell.length_a   1.000
_cell.length_b   1.000
_cell.length_c   1.000
_cell.angle_alpha   90.00
_cell.angle_beta   90.00
_cell.angle_gamma   90.00
#
_symmetry.space_group_name_H-M   'P 1'
#
loop_
_entity.id
_entity.type
_entity.pdbx_description
1 polymer ?
#
loop_
_entity_poly.entity_id
_entity_poly.type
_entity_poly.pdbx_seq_one_letter_code
_entity_poly.pdbx_strand_id
1 'polypeptide(L)'
;MTPREILGSFCEPVTVQGSVLEGPWRDGAYAYATNRCWMVRMPAFGMGSLIGRTPEHPTSASVAALFDKAPQAGFAPMETLPTVNPCPRCWGTLTVQTHACLSCAGKGKFEHYRHEYDCAPCEGSGRAWSGDSPSPQVRALPP
;
A
#
# COMPACT_ATOMS: atom_id res chain seq x y z
N MET A 1 -5.34 9.57 15.53
CA MET A 1 -4.62 8.29 15.62
C MET A 1 -3.55 8.43 16.69
N THR A 2 -3.56 7.59 17.72
CA THR A 2 -2.57 7.61 18.81
C THR A 2 -1.22 7.04 18.32
N PRO A 3 -0.09 7.36 18.95
CA PRO A 3 1.20 6.77 18.59
C PRO A 3 1.20 5.24 18.63
N ARG A 4 0.43 4.64 19.54
CA ARG A 4 0.22 3.19 19.62
C ARG A 4 -0.54 2.65 18.41
N GLU A 5 -1.60 3.34 17.98
CA GLU A 5 -2.37 2.95 16.78
C GLU A 5 -1.51 3.05 15.51
N ILE A 6 -0.68 4.08 15.40
CA ILE A 6 0.27 4.23 14.27
C ILE A 6 1.23 3.03 14.24
N LEU A 7 1.87 2.71 15.36
CA LEU A 7 2.78 1.56 15.43
C LEU A 7 2.06 0.23 15.16
N GLY A 8 0.84 0.06 15.66
CA GLY A 8 0.01 -1.12 15.39
C GLY A 8 -0.32 -1.27 13.91
N SER A 9 -0.62 -0.17 13.20
CA SER A 9 -0.86 -0.18 11.75
C SER A 9 0.39 -0.46 10.92
N PHE A 10 1.57 -0.25 11.50
CA PHE A 10 2.86 -0.53 10.86
C PHE A 10 3.29 -1.98 11.01
N CYS A 11 2.88 -2.64 12.10
CA CYS A 11 3.17 -4.05 12.34
C CYS A 11 2.56 -4.97 11.28
N GLU A 12 3.03 -6.22 11.24
CA GLU A 12 2.51 -7.19 10.28
C GLU A 12 0.98 -7.33 10.39
N PRO A 13 0.26 -7.40 9.25
CA PRO A 13 -1.16 -7.73 9.28
C PRO A 13 -1.35 -9.13 9.88
N VAL A 14 -2.50 -9.31 10.55
CA VAL A 14 -2.93 -10.51 11.32
C VAL A 14 -3.19 -11.74 10.41
N THR A 15 -2.44 -11.89 9.32
CA THR A 15 -2.50 -13.05 8.43
C THR A 15 -1.63 -14.22 8.92
N VAL A 16 -0.74 -13.99 9.88
CA VAL A 16 0.10 -15.02 10.50
C VAL A 16 -0.28 -15.17 11.97
N GLN A 17 -1.36 -15.89 12.26
CA GLN A 17 -1.87 -16.08 13.62
C GLN A 17 -0.76 -16.46 14.62
N GLY A 18 -0.62 -15.67 15.67
CA GLY A 18 0.28 -15.94 16.78
C GLY A 18 1.70 -15.42 16.57
N SER A 19 1.92 -14.56 15.56
CA SER A 19 3.20 -13.89 15.41
C SER A 19 3.36 -12.85 16.51
N VAL A 20 4.47 -12.93 17.25
CA VAL A 20 4.83 -11.90 18.25
C VAL A 20 5.06 -10.51 17.63
N LEU A 21 5.14 -10.43 16.29
CA LEU A 21 5.36 -9.18 15.53
C LEU A 21 4.07 -8.51 15.06
N GLU A 22 2.90 -9.07 15.39
CA GLU A 22 1.58 -8.48 15.06
C GLU A 22 1.33 -7.14 15.78
N GLY A 23 2.10 -6.82 16.81
CA GLY A 23 1.90 -5.62 17.59
C GLY A 23 3.20 -4.97 18.07
N PRO A 24 3.13 -3.70 18.48
CA PRO A 24 4.28 -3.05 19.07
C PRO A 24 4.60 -3.64 20.43
N TRP A 25 5.89 -3.77 20.72
CA TRP A 25 6.37 -4.24 22.01
C TRP A 25 7.25 -3.18 22.68
N ARG A 26 7.36 -3.29 24.00
CA ARG A 26 8.21 -2.43 24.82
C ARG A 26 9.51 -3.13 25.19
N ASP A 27 10.61 -2.41 25.02
CA ASP A 27 11.90 -2.77 25.61
C ASP A 27 12.54 -1.50 26.23
N GLY A 28 12.60 -1.47 27.56
CA GLY A 28 13.06 -0.32 28.32
C GLY A 28 12.23 0.96 28.11
N ALA A 29 12.91 2.01 27.66
CA ALA A 29 12.34 3.34 27.40
C ALA A 29 11.68 3.49 26.02
N TYR A 30 11.78 2.48 25.16
CA TYR A 30 11.35 2.55 23.77
C TYR A 30 10.26 1.52 23.47
N ALA A 31 9.40 1.90 22.53
CA ALA A 31 8.47 1.03 21.83
C ALA A 31 9.04 0.71 20.45
N TYR A 32 8.90 -0.54 20.04
CA TYR A 32 9.39 -1.05 18.77
C TYR A 32 8.22 -1.63 17.97
N ALA A 33 8.29 -1.48 16.66
CA ALA A 33 7.36 -2.10 15.72
C ALA A 33 8.14 -2.52 14.46
N THR A 34 7.72 -3.61 13.83
CA THR A 34 8.37 -4.13 12.63
C THR A 34 7.37 -4.73 11.66
N ASN A 35 7.60 -4.55 10.36
CA ASN A 35 6.89 -5.26 9.29
C ASN A 35 7.78 -6.32 8.62
N ARG A 36 8.76 -6.85 9.37
CA ARG A 36 9.87 -7.74 8.93
C ARG A 36 10.90 -7.13 7.98
N CYS A 37 10.51 -6.13 7.17
CA CYS A 37 11.43 -5.42 6.28
C CYS A 37 12.08 -4.21 6.97
N TRP A 38 11.29 -3.52 7.77
CA TRP A 38 11.63 -2.27 8.42
C TRP A 38 11.27 -2.35 9.89
N MET A 39 12.11 -1.76 10.73
CA MET A 39 11.86 -1.62 12.15
C MET A 39 11.94 -0.16 12.54
N VAL A 40 11.00 0.26 13.38
CA VAL A 40 10.93 1.61 13.92
C VAL A 40 11.04 1.55 15.44
N ARG A 41 11.70 2.56 16.04
CA ARG A 41 11.72 2.78 17.48
C ARG A 41 11.19 4.16 17.81
N MET A 42 10.41 4.27 18.87
CA MET A 42 9.91 5.56 19.38
C MET A 42 9.96 5.57 20.92
N PRO A 43 10.10 6.72 21.57
CA PRO A 43 9.97 6.80 23.03
C PRO A 43 8.62 6.24 23.50
N ALA A 44 8.62 5.32 24.46
CA ALA A 44 7.41 4.66 24.95
C ALA A 44 6.55 5.54 25.87
N PHE A 45 7.01 6.75 26.20
CA PHE A 45 6.32 7.66 27.10
C PHE A 45 4.92 8.02 26.56
N GLY A 46 3.89 7.81 27.37
CA GLY A 46 2.50 8.12 27.00
C GLY A 46 1.81 7.12 26.06
N MET A 47 2.42 5.98 25.72
CA MET A 47 1.83 4.99 24.80
C MET A 47 0.87 3.98 25.44
N GLY A 48 0.64 4.06 26.75
CA GLY A 48 -0.18 3.11 27.49
C GLY A 48 0.46 1.72 27.61
N SER A 49 -0.36 0.69 27.84
CA SER A 49 0.12 -0.68 28.02
C SER A 49 0.52 -1.30 26.67
N LEU A 50 1.80 -1.66 26.56
CA LEU A 50 2.39 -2.43 25.46
C LEU A 50 2.84 -3.79 26.01
N ILE A 51 2.86 -4.82 25.17
CA ILE A 51 3.43 -6.10 25.56
C ILE A 51 4.92 -5.93 25.87
N GLY A 52 5.40 -6.60 26.91
CA GLY A 52 6.82 -6.67 27.20
C GLY A 52 7.54 -7.51 26.16
N ARG A 53 8.84 -7.27 25.99
CA ARG A 53 9.70 -8.08 25.13
C ARG A 53 9.67 -9.56 25.53
N THR A 54 9.63 -10.43 24.51
CA THR A 54 9.74 -11.90 24.64
C THR A 54 10.95 -12.42 23.84
N PRO A 55 11.39 -13.68 24.04
CA PRO A 55 12.51 -14.28 23.30
C PRO A 55 12.32 -14.33 21.77
N GLU A 56 11.08 -14.37 21.31
CA GLU A 56 10.71 -14.44 19.89
C GLU A 56 10.86 -13.08 19.18
N HIS A 57 10.97 -11.98 19.94
CA HIS A 57 11.26 -10.67 19.38
C HIS A 57 12.74 -10.56 18.97
N PRO A 58 13.05 -9.79 17.92
CA PRO A 58 14.42 -9.52 17.51
C PRO A 58 15.31 -9.10 18.68
N THR A 59 16.49 -9.70 18.79
CA THR A 59 17.37 -9.53 19.95
C THR A 59 17.77 -8.06 20.11
N SER A 60 17.44 -7.45 21.24
CA SER A 60 17.71 -6.02 21.46
C SER A 60 19.19 -5.68 21.54
N ALA A 61 20.06 -6.62 21.94
CA ALA A 61 21.50 -6.37 21.97
C ALA A 61 22.07 -6.05 20.58
N SER A 62 21.48 -6.58 19.50
CA SER A 62 21.84 -6.18 18.13
C SER A 62 20.98 -5.00 17.65
N VAL A 63 19.68 -5.01 17.94
CA VAL A 63 18.75 -3.99 17.43
C VAL A 63 18.90 -2.63 18.11
N ALA A 64 18.85 -2.58 19.44
CA ALA A 64 19.07 -1.34 20.17
C ALA A 64 20.48 -0.81 19.88
N ALA A 65 21.49 -1.68 19.82
CA ALA A 65 22.84 -1.29 19.41
C ALA A 65 22.90 -0.77 17.96
N LEU A 66 22.10 -1.29 17.02
CA LEU A 66 22.02 -0.73 15.66
C LEU A 66 21.48 0.71 15.68
N PHE A 67 20.44 0.96 16.48
CA PHE A 67 19.90 2.31 16.62
C PHE A 67 20.75 3.23 17.51
N ASP A 68 21.51 2.69 18.46
CA ASP A 68 22.43 3.44 19.32
C ASP A 68 23.78 3.69 18.63
N LYS A 69 24.10 2.93 17.57
CA LYS A 69 25.17 3.22 16.60
C LYS A 69 24.72 4.18 15.50
N ALA A 70 23.41 4.35 15.30
CA ALA A 70 22.86 5.30 14.33
C ALA A 70 23.23 6.78 14.56
N PRO A 71 23.63 7.28 15.75
CA PRO A 71 24.18 8.63 15.89
C PRO A 71 25.48 8.84 15.10
N GLN A 72 26.20 7.78 14.72
CA GLN A 72 27.48 7.86 13.98
C GLN A 72 27.39 7.44 12.52
N ALA A 73 26.32 6.77 12.10
CA ALA A 73 26.06 6.60 10.69
C ALA A 73 25.39 7.89 10.22
N GLY A 74 25.95 8.56 9.20
CA GLY A 74 25.45 9.81 8.63
C GLY A 74 24.07 9.70 7.97
N PHE A 75 23.10 9.17 8.70
CA PHE A 75 21.70 9.15 8.35
C PHE A 75 21.19 10.58 8.45
N ALA A 76 21.03 11.21 7.29
CA ALA A 76 20.26 12.43 7.19
C ALA A 76 18.79 12.10 7.52
N PRO A 77 18.04 13.04 8.13
CA PRO A 77 16.60 12.95 8.18
C PRO A 77 16.06 12.62 6.79
N MET A 78 15.15 11.66 6.70
CA MET A 78 14.48 11.36 5.44
C MET A 78 13.81 12.65 4.94
N GLU A 79 14.08 13.03 3.69
CA GLU A 79 13.38 14.14 3.07
C GLU A 79 11.87 13.93 3.17
N THR A 80 11.12 15.01 3.32
CA THR A 80 9.66 14.91 3.38
C THR A 80 9.15 14.22 2.12
N LEU A 81 8.54 13.05 2.28
CA LEU A 81 7.94 12.36 1.15
C LEU A 81 6.85 13.24 0.54
N PRO A 82 6.77 13.33 -0.80
CA PRO A 82 5.70 14.08 -1.44
C PRO A 82 4.36 13.49 -1.02
N THR A 83 3.37 14.34 -0.81
CA THR A 83 2.00 13.89 -0.55
C THR A 83 1.52 13.08 -1.75
N VAL A 84 1.29 11.79 -1.53
CA VAL A 84 0.82 10.89 -2.59
C VAL A 84 -0.68 11.09 -2.73
N ASN A 85 -1.13 11.47 -3.93
CA ASN A 85 -2.55 11.44 -4.21
C ASN A 85 -3.02 9.98 -4.33
N PRO A 86 -4.21 9.66 -3.81
CA PRO A 86 -4.77 8.33 -4.00
C PRO A 86 -4.93 8.05 -5.50
N CYS A 87 -4.75 6.79 -5.90
CA CYS A 87 -4.94 6.38 -7.29
C CYS A 87 -6.34 6.83 -7.77
N PRO A 88 -6.47 7.57 -8.89
CA PRO A 88 -7.75 8.11 -9.32
C PRO A 88 -8.77 7.02 -9.70
N ARG A 89 -8.30 5.79 -9.90
CA ARG A 89 -9.12 4.64 -10.29
C ARG A 89 -9.67 3.84 -9.11
N CYS A 90 -8.92 3.71 -8.02
CA CYS A 90 -9.34 2.94 -6.83
C CYS A 90 -9.45 3.78 -5.56
N TRP A 91 -9.05 5.04 -5.58
CA TRP A 91 -9.05 5.94 -4.43
C TRP A 91 -8.37 5.36 -3.17
N GLY A 92 -7.40 4.46 -3.36
CA GLY A 92 -6.69 3.79 -2.27
C GLY A 92 -7.40 2.57 -1.66
N THR A 93 -8.56 2.15 -2.19
CA THR A 93 -9.30 0.98 -1.68
C THR A 93 -8.78 -0.37 -2.18
N LEU A 94 -7.76 -0.36 -3.06
CA LEU A 94 -7.24 -1.53 -3.78
C LEU A 94 -8.30 -2.29 -4.61
N THR A 95 -9.50 -1.73 -4.75
CA THR A 95 -10.60 -2.33 -5.50
C THR A 95 -11.13 -1.33 -6.52
N VAL A 96 -11.45 -1.84 -7.71
CA VAL A 96 -11.91 -1.02 -8.84
C VAL A 96 -13.22 -1.60 -9.34
N GLN A 97 -14.24 -0.75 -9.45
CA GLN A 97 -15.48 -1.10 -10.13
C GLN A 97 -15.27 -0.98 -11.64
N THR A 98 -15.39 -2.11 -12.34
CA THR A 98 -15.30 -2.19 -13.81
C THR A 98 -16.62 -2.71 -14.35
N HIS A 99 -16.98 -2.27 -15.56
CA HIS A 99 -18.10 -2.82 -16.32
C HIS A 99 -17.61 -3.38 -17.65
N ALA A 100 -18.43 -4.18 -18.33
CA ALA A 100 -18.10 -4.66 -19.66
C ALA A 100 -17.92 -3.47 -20.61
N CYS A 101 -16.83 -3.45 -21.37
CA CYS A 101 -16.59 -2.42 -22.37
C CYS A 101 -17.68 -2.46 -23.43
N LEU A 102 -18.42 -1.35 -23.60
CA LEU A 102 -19.53 -1.26 -24.55
C LEU A 102 -19.06 -1.38 -26.01
N SER A 103 -17.87 -0.88 -26.33
CA SER A 103 -17.33 -0.87 -27.69
C SER A 103 -16.96 -2.26 -28.23
N CYS A 104 -16.61 -3.21 -27.35
CA CYS A 104 -16.32 -4.60 -27.74
C CYS A 104 -17.25 -5.62 -27.07
N ALA A 105 -18.36 -5.16 -26.47
CA ALA A 105 -19.29 -6.00 -25.71
C ALA A 105 -18.58 -6.93 -24.71
N GLY A 106 -17.56 -6.42 -24.01
CA GLY A 106 -16.81 -7.18 -23.02
C GLY A 106 -15.74 -8.14 -23.56
N LYS A 107 -15.55 -8.24 -24.88
CA LYS A 107 -14.62 -9.21 -25.49
C LYS A 107 -13.16 -8.77 -25.48
N GLY A 108 -12.92 -7.47 -25.32
CA GLY A 108 -11.59 -6.88 -25.42
C GLY A 108 -11.08 -6.73 -26.85
N LYS A 109 -11.74 -7.34 -27.83
CA LYS A 109 -11.29 -7.38 -29.23
C LYS A 109 -12.46 -7.24 -30.20
N PHE A 110 -12.16 -6.83 -31.43
CA PHE A 110 -13.12 -6.84 -32.53
C PHE A 110 -12.44 -7.29 -33.84
N GLU A 111 -13.22 -7.90 -34.73
CA GLU A 111 -12.73 -8.40 -36.01
C GLU A 111 -13.09 -7.42 -37.13
N HIS A 112 -12.12 -7.10 -37.98
CA HIS A 112 -12.31 -6.29 -39.18
C HIS A 112 -11.45 -6.84 -40.32
N TYR A 113 -12.06 -7.13 -41.47
CA TYR A 113 -11.39 -7.77 -42.62
C TYR A 113 -10.59 -9.05 -42.28
N ARG A 114 -11.13 -9.93 -41.42
CA ARG A 114 -10.47 -11.17 -40.95
C ARG A 114 -9.19 -10.95 -40.13
N HIS A 115 -9.00 -9.73 -39.64
CA HIS A 115 -7.95 -9.40 -38.68
C HIS A 115 -8.59 -9.06 -37.33
N GLU A 116 -7.99 -9.58 -36.27
CA GLU A 116 -8.40 -9.32 -34.89
C GLU A 116 -7.61 -8.12 -34.36
N TYR A 117 -8.32 -7.14 -33.80
CA TYR A 117 -7.73 -5.95 -33.21
C TYR A 117 -8.14 -5.82 -31.74
N ASP A 118 -7.21 -5.34 -30.93
CA ASP A 118 -7.52 -4.97 -29.55
C ASP A 118 -8.44 -3.76 -29.53
N CYS A 119 -9.46 -3.84 -28.68
CA CYS A 119 -10.41 -2.75 -28.47
C CYS A 119 -9.70 -1.63 -27.73
N ALA A 120 -9.35 -0.56 -28.47
CA ALA A 120 -8.61 0.59 -27.95
C ALA A 120 -9.25 1.23 -26.70
N PRO A 121 -10.60 1.42 -26.61
CA PRO A 121 -11.23 1.97 -25.42
C PRO A 121 -11.01 1.19 -24.12
N CYS A 122 -10.77 -0.12 -24.19
CA CYS A 122 -10.48 -0.94 -23.01
C CYS A 122 -9.09 -1.57 -23.05
N GLU A 123 -8.25 -1.15 -23.99
CA GLU A 123 -6.89 -1.66 -24.19
C GLU A 123 -6.81 -3.20 -24.17
N GLY A 124 -7.72 -3.87 -24.89
CA GLY A 124 -7.72 -5.34 -24.96
C GLY A 124 -8.36 -6.06 -23.76
N SER A 125 -8.64 -5.38 -22.65
CA SER A 125 -9.09 -6.03 -21.40
C SER A 125 -10.56 -6.48 -21.41
N GLY A 126 -11.38 -5.92 -22.30
CA GLY A 126 -12.83 -6.11 -22.30
C GLY A 126 -13.55 -5.39 -21.15
N ARG A 127 -12.85 -4.65 -20.29
CA ARG A 127 -13.41 -3.96 -19.14
C ARG A 127 -13.18 -2.46 -19.24
N ALA A 128 -14.22 -1.68 -18.97
CA ALA A 128 -14.17 -0.22 -18.91
C ALA A 128 -14.40 0.26 -17.46
N TRP A 129 -13.83 1.41 -17.15
CA TRP A 129 -13.87 2.02 -15.82
C TRP A 129 -15.03 3.02 -15.77
N SER A 130 -15.73 3.08 -14.64
CA SER A 130 -16.80 4.05 -14.41
C SER A 130 -16.20 5.45 -14.26
N GLY A 131 -15.94 6.12 -15.38
CA GLY A 131 -15.25 7.42 -15.44
C GLY A 131 -14.64 7.72 -16.82
N ASP A 132 -14.32 6.67 -17.59
CA ASP A 132 -13.75 6.79 -18.95
C ASP A 132 -14.83 6.84 -20.03
N SER A 133 -16.07 7.26 -19.71
CA SER A 133 -17.11 7.42 -20.73
C SER A 133 -16.61 8.35 -21.82
N PRO A 134 -16.32 7.87 -23.04
CA PRO A 134 -16.07 8.78 -24.14
C PRO A 134 -17.43 9.45 -24.39
N SER A 135 -17.49 10.77 -24.27
CA SER A 135 -18.58 11.53 -24.87
C SER A 135 -18.77 11.01 -26.31
N PRO A 136 -19.99 10.65 -26.75
CA PRO A 136 -20.19 10.17 -28.11
C PRO A 136 -19.90 11.33 -29.06
N GLN A 137 -18.66 11.41 -29.56
CA GLN A 137 -18.37 12.26 -30.70
C GLN A 137 -18.95 11.58 -31.92
N VAL A 138 -20.20 11.92 -32.21
CA VAL A 138 -20.82 11.68 -33.51
C VAL A 138 -20.00 12.45 -34.53
N ARG A 139 -18.98 11.81 -35.12
CA ARG A 139 -18.40 12.28 -36.38
C ARG A 139 -19.43 11.99 -37.47
N ALA A 140 -20.19 13.02 -37.82
CA ALA A 140 -20.98 13.03 -39.04
C ALA A 140 -20.07 12.69 -40.23
N LEU A 141 -20.42 11.63 -40.97
CA LEU A 141 -19.89 11.40 -42.30
C LEU A 141 -20.44 12.51 -43.22
N PRO A 142 -19.58 13.18 -44.03
CA PRO A 142 -20.09 14.11 -45.04
C PRO A 142 -20.83 13.34 -46.15
N PRO A 143 -21.73 14.02 -46.89
CA PRO A 143 -22.65 13.42 -47.85
C PRO A 143 -21.95 12.74 -49.04
#